data_AF-A0A814X4B7-F1
#
_entry.id   AF-A0A814X4B7-F1
#
_cell.length_a   1.000
_cell.length_b   1.000
_cell.length_c   1.000
_cell.angle_alpha   90.00
_cell.angle_beta   90.00
_cell.angle_gamma   90.00
#
_symmetry.space_group_name_H-M   'P 1'
#
loop_
_entity.id
_entity.type
_entity.pdbx_description
1 polymer ?
#
loop_
_entity_poly.entity_id
_entity_poly.type
_entity_poly.pdbx_seq_one_letter_code
_entity_poly.pdbx_strand_id
1 'polypeptide(L)'
;MEEAEKPNITNGINENKHSIPNELSTAPEEKFAKGFMLWGGISSKGLIPEVPLFIDEFLEQYEWKQGNKKIINAGQYTDLLEEVSVPAMQQLFPDNDYIFEDDTSRIHHTAAVKKFVEENIPDRIDFDDQAVKMDDVWPIENFWSIIRQELDEYVFNSFQDVKQKIVDIWQNFSQAKCEKMMNSIPKRLKRHCSKTRSAHQQI
;
A
#
# COMPACT_ATOMS: atom_id res chain seq x y z
N MET A 1 -37.60 75.16 -34.00
CA MET A 1 -36.16 74.95 -34.24
C MET A 1 -35.85 73.53 -33.82
N GLU A 2 -35.35 72.80 -34.80
CA GLU A 2 -35.01 71.39 -34.82
C GLU A 2 -33.74 71.13 -34.01
N GLU A 3 -33.74 70.08 -33.18
CA GLU A 3 -32.51 69.35 -32.92
C GLU A 3 -32.84 67.88 -32.61
N ALA A 4 -32.13 67.03 -33.33
CA ALA A 4 -32.45 65.65 -33.63
C ALA A 4 -31.85 64.66 -32.62
N GLU A 5 -32.59 63.58 -32.34
CA GLU A 5 -32.03 62.35 -31.78
C GLU A 5 -30.93 61.78 -32.69
N LYS A 6 -29.78 61.47 -32.08
CA LYS A 6 -28.69 60.72 -32.72
C LYS A 6 -28.32 59.47 -31.91
N PRO A 7 -27.87 58.42 -32.61
CA PRO A 7 -28.09 57.04 -32.21
C PRO A 7 -26.95 56.43 -31.38
N ASN A 8 -27.34 55.39 -30.66
CA ASN A 8 -26.50 54.45 -29.92
C ASN A 8 -25.74 53.50 -30.86
N ILE A 9 -24.41 53.62 -30.96
CA ILE A 9 -23.48 52.57 -31.45
C ILE A 9 -22.09 52.82 -30.81
N THR A 10 -21.53 51.87 -30.06
CA THR A 10 -20.36 51.00 -30.40
C THR A 10 -19.77 50.48 -29.07
N ASN A 11 -19.01 49.40 -28.91
CA ASN A 11 -18.72 48.13 -29.59
C ASN A 11 -17.77 47.38 -28.62
N GLY A 12 -17.74 46.04 -28.69
CA GLY A 12 -16.69 45.19 -28.10
C GLY A 12 -17.05 44.62 -26.74
N ILE A 13 -16.87 43.33 -26.42
CA ILE A 13 -15.98 42.32 -26.99
C ILE A 13 -16.67 40.95 -26.82
N ASN A 14 -16.60 40.15 -27.87
CA ASN A 14 -16.97 38.76 -27.94
C ASN A 14 -15.97 37.91 -27.13
N GLU A 15 -16.43 37.23 -26.08
CA GLU A 15 -15.72 36.05 -25.56
C GLU A 15 -16.67 34.85 -25.53
N ASN A 16 -16.41 34.02 -26.53
CA ASN A 16 -16.91 32.69 -26.76
C ASN A 16 -16.54 31.77 -25.58
N LYS A 17 -17.42 31.63 -24.58
CA LYS A 17 -17.38 30.48 -23.66
C LYS A 17 -18.31 29.41 -24.20
N HIS A 18 -17.73 28.50 -24.96
CA HIS A 18 -18.35 27.22 -25.28
C HIS A 18 -18.55 26.47 -23.95
N SER A 19 -19.72 26.67 -23.34
CA SER A 19 -20.16 25.88 -22.19
C SER A 19 -20.38 24.46 -22.68
N ILE A 20 -19.46 23.56 -22.33
CA ILE A 20 -19.64 22.12 -22.54
C ILE A 20 -20.94 21.72 -21.82
N PRO A 21 -21.92 21.12 -22.52
CA PRO A 21 -23.14 20.63 -21.88
C PRO A 21 -22.79 19.67 -20.73
N ASN A 22 -23.47 19.82 -19.60
CA ASN A 22 -23.28 18.99 -18.39
C ASN A 22 -23.40 17.48 -18.64
N GLU A 23 -23.97 17.09 -19.79
CA GLU A 23 -24.17 15.71 -20.24
C GLU A 23 -22.90 15.05 -20.82
N LEU A 24 -21.83 15.81 -21.07
CA LEU A 24 -20.52 15.29 -21.52
C LEU A 24 -19.47 15.21 -20.40
N SER A 25 -19.82 15.59 -19.16
CA SER A 25 -19.03 15.24 -17.98
C SER A 25 -19.29 13.78 -17.64
N THR A 26 -18.84 12.86 -18.50
CA THR A 26 -18.67 11.47 -18.09
C THR A 26 -17.69 11.52 -16.92
N ALA A 27 -18.20 11.25 -15.71
CA ALA A 27 -17.36 10.99 -14.55
C ALA A 27 -16.21 10.07 -15.01
N PRO A 28 -14.95 10.33 -14.60
CA PRO A 28 -13.86 9.45 -14.98
C PRO A 28 -14.28 8.03 -14.59
N GLU A 29 -14.41 7.15 -15.58
CA GLU A 29 -14.64 5.73 -15.34
C GLU A 29 -13.61 5.29 -14.30
N GLU A 30 -14.07 4.79 -13.15
CA GLU A 30 -13.19 4.19 -12.15
C GLU A 30 -12.45 3.04 -12.85
N LYS A 31 -11.22 3.32 -13.32
CA LYS A 31 -10.39 2.38 -14.08
C LYS A 31 -10.01 1.12 -13.29
N PHE A 32 -10.34 1.08 -12.01
CA PHE A 32 -10.13 -0.06 -11.13
C PHE A 32 -11.38 -0.22 -10.26
N ALA A 33 -11.88 -1.46 -10.18
CA ALA A 33 -12.86 -1.81 -9.16
C ALA A 33 -12.33 -1.38 -7.79
N LYS A 34 -13.22 -0.84 -6.95
CA LYS A 34 -12.91 -0.47 -5.57
C LYS A 34 -12.24 -1.67 -4.88
N GLY A 35 -11.01 -1.47 -4.39
CA GLY A 35 -10.19 -2.50 -3.77
C GLY A 35 -9.81 -2.10 -2.34
N PHE A 36 -9.22 -3.04 -1.60
CA PHE A 36 -8.64 -2.77 -0.28
C PHE A 36 -7.13 -2.68 -0.38
N MET A 37 -6.55 -1.74 0.36
CA MET A 37 -5.13 -1.78 0.66
C MET A 37 -4.93 -2.39 2.05
N LEU A 38 -4.10 -3.44 2.13
CA LEU A 38 -3.75 -4.12 3.37
C LEU A 38 -2.30 -3.81 3.74
N TRP A 39 -2.02 -3.82 5.04
CA TRP A 39 -0.66 -3.88 5.57
C TRP A 39 -0.52 -5.05 6.53
N GLY A 40 0.67 -5.65 6.51
CA GLY A 40 1.01 -6.80 7.33
C GLY A 40 2.45 -7.25 7.15
N GLY A 41 2.98 -7.83 8.22
CA GLY A 41 4.22 -8.57 8.27
C GLY A 41 3.99 -10.05 8.61
N ILE A 42 5.01 -10.86 8.35
CA ILE A 42 5.06 -12.28 8.71
C ILE A 42 6.39 -12.57 9.39
N SER A 43 6.33 -13.34 10.46
CA SER A 43 7.50 -13.83 11.20
C SER A 43 7.37 -15.33 11.46
N SER A 44 8.39 -15.97 12.02
CA SER A 44 8.28 -17.38 12.40
C SER A 44 7.24 -17.59 13.51
N LYS A 45 7.02 -16.60 14.37
CA LYS A 45 6.07 -16.68 15.49
C LYS A 45 4.62 -16.39 15.09
N GLY A 46 4.38 -15.76 13.93
CA GLY A 46 3.04 -15.38 13.51
C GLY A 46 2.99 -14.23 12.53
N LEU A 47 1.77 -13.84 12.15
CA LEU A 47 1.49 -12.63 11.40
C LEU A 47 1.52 -11.40 12.32
N ILE A 48 1.86 -10.25 11.75
CA ILE A 48 2.02 -8.99 12.47
C ILE A 48 1.24 -7.92 11.70
N PRO A 49 0.18 -7.32 12.26
CA PRO A 49 -0.40 -7.57 13.57
C PRO A 49 -1.15 -8.91 13.62
N GLU A 50 -1.69 -9.27 14.79
CA GLU A 50 -2.57 -10.45 14.93
C GLU A 50 -3.87 -10.35 14.09
N VAL A 51 -4.24 -9.14 13.67
CA VAL A 51 -5.38 -8.84 12.80
C VAL A 51 -4.88 -8.02 11.60
N PRO A 52 -5.40 -8.24 10.37
CA PRO A 52 -5.00 -7.46 9.21
C PRO A 52 -5.26 -5.97 9.40
N LEU A 53 -4.30 -5.13 9.04
CA LEU A 53 -4.52 -3.69 8.98
C LEU A 53 -5.09 -3.30 7.62
N PHE A 54 -6.33 -2.79 7.61
CA PHE A 54 -6.92 -2.18 6.43
C PHE A 54 -6.48 -0.71 6.36
N ILE A 55 -5.60 -0.39 5.40
CA ILE A 55 -5.05 0.96 5.25
C ILE A 55 -6.14 2.00 5.02
N ASP A 56 -7.21 1.65 4.30
CA ASP A 56 -8.31 2.58 4.05
C ASP A 56 -9.01 3.02 5.36
N GLU A 57 -9.10 2.11 6.35
CA GLU A 57 -9.66 2.37 7.68
C GLU A 57 -8.68 3.15 8.55
N PHE A 58 -7.40 2.76 8.55
CA PHE A 58 -6.34 3.50 9.23
C PHE A 58 -6.31 4.96 8.77
N LEU A 59 -6.46 5.20 7.47
CA LEU A 59 -6.44 6.53 6.89
C LEU A 59 -7.70 7.37 7.19
N GLU A 60 -8.75 6.82 7.81
CA GLU A 60 -9.95 7.56 8.23
C GLU A 60 -9.66 8.56 9.36
N GLN A 61 -8.56 8.37 10.09
CA GLN A 61 -8.14 9.30 11.14
C GLN A 61 -7.62 10.65 10.62
N TYR A 62 -7.34 10.76 9.32
CA TYR A 62 -6.84 11.99 8.71
C TYR A 62 -7.93 12.76 7.98
N GLU A 63 -7.79 14.08 7.93
CA GLU A 63 -8.64 14.93 7.11
C GLU A 63 -8.23 14.88 5.63
N TRP A 64 -9.23 14.69 4.75
CA TRP A 64 -9.02 14.61 3.31
C TRP A 64 -9.77 15.72 2.59
N LYS A 65 -9.10 16.38 1.65
CA LYS A 65 -9.80 17.28 0.72
C LYS A 65 -10.63 16.45 -0.25
N GLN A 66 -11.86 16.89 -0.49
CA GLN A 66 -12.78 16.23 -1.42
C GLN A 66 -12.12 16.07 -2.80
N GLY A 67 -12.18 14.85 -3.35
CA GLY A 67 -11.58 14.51 -4.64
C GLY A 67 -10.11 14.06 -4.60
N ASN A 68 -9.44 14.13 -3.45
CA ASN A 68 -8.09 13.56 -3.32
C ASN A 68 -8.14 12.02 -3.22
N LYS A 69 -7.22 11.36 -3.93
CA LYS A 69 -7.01 9.93 -3.77
C LYS A 69 -6.39 9.66 -2.38
N LYS A 70 -7.00 8.75 -1.62
CA LYS A 70 -6.44 8.25 -0.37
C LYS A 70 -5.24 7.36 -0.67
N ILE A 71 -4.04 7.88 -0.51
CA ILE A 71 -2.78 7.15 -0.64
C ILE A 71 -1.96 7.49 0.60
N ILE A 72 -1.42 6.47 1.25
CA ILE A 72 -0.54 6.64 2.39
C ILE A 72 0.70 7.44 1.99
N ASN A 73 1.00 8.50 2.74
CA ASN A 73 2.24 9.28 2.59
C ASN A 73 3.28 8.86 3.64
N ALA A 74 4.48 9.43 3.56
CA ALA A 74 5.56 9.09 4.48
C ALA A 74 5.25 9.37 5.95
N GLY A 75 4.60 10.49 6.28
CA GLY A 75 4.21 10.79 7.66
C GLY A 75 3.16 9.80 8.18
N GLN A 76 2.13 9.52 7.37
CA GLN A 76 1.12 8.52 7.71
C GLN A 76 1.70 7.10 7.82
N TYR A 77 2.75 6.79 7.06
CA TYR A 77 3.47 5.52 7.19
C TYR A 77 4.31 5.48 8.47
N THR A 78 4.94 6.60 8.87
CA THR A 78 5.57 6.72 10.18
C THR A 78 4.57 6.50 11.31
N ASP A 79 3.40 7.15 11.25
CA ASP A 79 2.32 6.95 12.24
C ASP A 79 1.86 5.48 12.26
N LEU A 80 1.72 4.84 11.09
CA LEU A 80 1.40 3.41 11.01
C LEU A 80 2.46 2.54 11.70
N LEU A 81 3.75 2.85 11.50
CA LEU A 81 4.82 2.12 12.15
C LEU A 81 4.77 2.31 13.67
N GLU A 82 4.51 3.53 14.14
CA GLU A 82 4.44 3.88 15.55
C GLU A 82 3.22 3.30 16.27
N GLU A 83 2.03 3.44 15.67
CA GLU A 83 0.76 3.09 16.29
C GLU A 83 0.44 1.59 16.17
N VAL A 84 0.96 0.93 15.12
CA VAL A 84 0.56 -0.44 14.78
C VAL A 84 1.76 -1.38 14.72
N SER A 85 2.75 -1.09 13.87
CA SER A 85 3.82 -2.05 13.56
C SER A 85 4.71 -2.35 14.78
N VAL A 86 5.29 -1.30 15.39
CA VAL A 86 6.23 -1.43 16.50
C VAL A 86 5.57 -2.07 17.72
N PRO A 87 4.37 -1.64 18.18
CA PRO A 87 3.68 -2.31 19.27
C PRO A 87 3.40 -3.79 19.00
N ALA A 88 2.97 -4.13 17.78
CA ALA A 88 2.69 -5.52 17.41
C ALA A 88 3.96 -6.38 17.34
N MET A 89 5.07 -5.84 16.84
CA MET A 89 6.37 -6.51 16.88
C MET A 89 6.85 -6.73 18.31
N GLN A 90 6.75 -5.72 19.18
CA GLN A 90 7.15 -5.83 20.59
C GLN A 90 6.30 -6.83 21.37
N GLN A 91 5.00 -6.94 21.05
CA GLN A 91 4.13 -7.96 21.64
C GLN A 91 4.62 -9.38 21.30
N LEU A 92 5.07 -9.62 20.06
CA LEU A 92 5.51 -10.94 19.60
C LEU A 92 6.99 -11.23 19.90
N PHE A 93 7.81 -10.18 20.01
CA PHE A 93 9.24 -10.20 20.26
C PHE A 93 9.61 -9.18 21.35
N PRO A 94 9.29 -9.46 22.63
CA PRO A 94 9.52 -8.52 23.73
C PRO A 94 11.01 -8.20 23.96
N ASP A 95 11.89 -9.11 23.55
CA ASP A 95 13.35 -8.94 23.65
C ASP A 95 13.98 -8.32 22.39
N ASN A 96 13.15 -7.87 21.43
CA ASN A 96 13.57 -7.37 20.12
C ASN A 96 14.42 -8.35 19.29
N ASP A 97 14.22 -9.66 19.46
CA ASP A 97 14.88 -10.71 18.68
C ASP A 97 14.21 -10.90 17.31
N TYR A 98 14.32 -9.89 16.46
CA TYR A 98 13.82 -9.89 15.09
C TYR A 98 14.65 -8.96 14.20
N ILE A 99 14.60 -9.20 12.90
CA ILE A 99 15.14 -8.28 11.88
C ILE A 99 13.97 -7.81 11.05
N PHE A 100 13.79 -6.48 10.95
CA PHE A 100 12.76 -5.87 10.14
C PHE A 100 13.17 -5.83 8.67
N GLU A 101 12.23 -6.16 7.79
CA GLU A 101 12.38 -6.09 6.34
C GLU A 101 11.13 -5.45 5.74
N ASP A 102 11.34 -4.53 4.81
CA ASP A 102 10.33 -3.85 4.03
C ASP A 102 10.82 -3.63 2.60
N ASP A 103 9.85 -3.47 1.68
CA ASP A 103 10.15 -3.34 0.25
C ASP A 103 10.84 -2.01 -0.10
N THR A 104 11.26 -1.91 -1.36
CA THR A 104 11.99 -0.75 -1.88
C THR A 104 11.07 0.44 -2.23
N SER A 105 9.88 0.53 -1.63
CA SER A 105 8.94 1.62 -1.89
C SER A 105 9.53 2.98 -1.49
N ARG A 106 9.28 4.00 -2.31
CA ARG A 106 9.84 5.34 -2.10
C ARG A 106 9.45 5.96 -0.77
N ILE A 107 8.27 5.62 -0.23
CA ILE A 107 7.81 6.14 1.06
C ILE A 107 8.68 5.66 2.22
N HIS A 108 9.15 4.40 2.18
CA HIS A 108 9.98 3.79 3.21
C HIS A 108 11.37 4.44 3.28
N HIS A 109 11.79 5.12 2.20
CA HIS A 109 13.13 5.70 2.06
C HIS A 109 13.17 7.20 2.35
N THR A 110 12.04 7.79 2.71
CA THR A 110 12.03 9.21 3.08
C THR A 110 12.83 9.42 4.37
N ALA A 111 13.41 10.62 4.53
CA ALA A 111 14.20 10.94 5.71
C ALA A 111 13.41 10.76 7.02
N ALA A 112 12.11 11.05 7.00
CA ALA A 112 11.23 10.87 8.15
C ALA A 112 11.11 9.39 8.55
N VAL A 113 10.81 8.50 7.60
CA VAL A 113 10.67 7.07 7.87
C VAL A 113 12.00 6.45 8.27
N LYS A 114 13.09 6.75 7.56
CA LYS A 114 14.43 6.27 7.91
C LYS A 114 14.81 6.62 9.35
N LYS A 115 14.65 7.90 9.72
CA LYS A 115 14.94 8.37 11.06
C LYS A 115 14.09 7.63 12.10
N PHE A 116 12.78 7.51 11.87
CA PHE A 116 11.90 6.79 12.79
C PHE A 116 12.34 5.33 12.99
N VAL A 117 12.64 4.64 11.90
CA VAL A 117 13.09 3.25 11.92
C VAL A 117 14.42 3.11 12.67
N GLU A 118 15.40 3.96 12.39
CA GLU A 118 16.70 3.97 13.09
C GLU A 118 16.56 4.20 14.61
N GLU A 119 15.56 4.97 15.03
CA GLU A 119 15.31 5.30 16.44
C GLU A 119 14.48 4.25 17.18
N ASN A 120 13.60 3.51 16.49
CA ASN A 120 12.57 2.68 17.13
C ASN A 120 12.59 1.19 16.74
N ILE A 121 13.32 0.81 15.69
CA ILE A 121 13.42 -0.57 15.21
C ILE A 121 14.88 -1.01 15.32
N PRO A 122 15.23 -1.88 16.28
CA PRO A 122 16.63 -2.17 16.61
C PRO A 122 17.45 -2.73 15.45
N ASP A 123 16.88 -3.66 14.71
CA ASP A 123 17.54 -4.31 13.57
C ASP A 123 16.64 -4.26 12.35
N ARG A 124 17.15 -3.68 11.26
CA ARG A 124 16.51 -3.66 9.93
C ARG A 124 17.54 -4.08 8.88
N ILE A 125 17.10 -4.84 7.87
CA ILE A 125 17.94 -5.11 6.70
C ILE A 125 18.25 -3.79 5.99
N ASP A 126 19.54 -3.46 5.86
CA ASP A 126 19.96 -2.27 5.14
C ASP A 126 19.41 -2.31 3.72
N PHE A 127 18.94 -1.17 3.25
CA PHE A 127 18.46 -1.04 1.89
C PHE A 127 19.54 -1.41 0.85
N ASP A 128 20.80 -1.06 1.11
CA ASP A 128 21.89 -1.35 0.20
C ASP A 128 22.24 -2.86 0.16
N ASP A 129 21.82 -3.62 1.17
CA ASP A 129 21.93 -5.08 1.21
C ASP A 129 20.76 -5.79 0.50
N GLN A 130 19.72 -5.06 0.13
CA GLN A 130 18.56 -5.59 -0.58
C GLN A 130 18.74 -5.50 -2.10
N ALA A 131 18.62 -6.64 -2.79
CA ALA A 131 18.60 -6.64 -4.25
C ALA A 131 17.27 -6.08 -4.80
N VAL A 132 17.31 -5.54 -6.01
CA VAL A 132 16.10 -5.12 -6.74
C VAL A 132 15.29 -6.37 -7.14
N LYS A 133 13.96 -6.36 -6.92
CA LYS A 133 13.01 -7.46 -7.22
C LYS A 133 13.26 -8.75 -6.41
N MET A 134 13.12 -8.66 -5.09
CA MET A 134 13.22 -9.80 -4.17
C MET A 134 11.87 -10.40 -3.75
N ASP A 135 10.81 -10.08 -4.47
CA ASP A 135 9.42 -10.51 -4.20
C ASP A 135 9.32 -12.06 -4.10
N ASP A 136 10.11 -12.78 -4.92
CA ASP A 136 10.24 -14.24 -4.91
C ASP A 136 10.91 -14.82 -3.65
N VAL A 137 11.62 -13.98 -2.90
CA VAL A 137 12.37 -14.33 -1.68
C VAL A 137 11.48 -14.18 -0.46
N TRP A 138 10.79 -13.05 -0.35
CA TRP A 138 10.08 -12.69 0.86
C TRP A 138 8.78 -13.48 1.02
N PRO A 139 8.55 -14.16 2.17
CA PRO A 139 7.41 -15.06 2.28
C PRO A 139 6.05 -14.35 2.33
N ILE A 140 6.02 -13.06 2.63
CA ILE A 140 4.78 -12.28 2.71
C ILE A 140 4.03 -12.26 1.37
N GLU A 141 4.74 -12.24 0.23
CA GLU A 141 4.13 -12.32 -1.10
C GLU A 141 3.38 -13.63 -1.33
N ASN A 142 3.87 -14.73 -0.76
CA ASN A 142 3.15 -16.00 -0.81
C ASN A 142 1.89 -15.95 0.05
N PHE A 143 1.93 -15.27 1.19
CA PHE A 143 0.76 -15.10 2.03
C PHE A 143 -0.31 -14.25 1.34
N TRP A 144 0.09 -13.16 0.66
CA TRP A 144 -0.80 -12.40 -0.22
C TRP A 144 -1.40 -13.24 -1.34
N SER A 145 -0.63 -14.15 -1.93
CA SER A 145 -1.14 -15.11 -2.92
C SER A 145 -2.17 -16.07 -2.32
N ILE A 146 -1.99 -16.53 -1.08
CA ILE A 146 -2.95 -17.40 -0.39
C ILE A 146 -4.26 -16.66 -0.13
N ILE A 147 -4.19 -15.42 0.38
CA ILE A 147 -5.40 -14.61 0.57
C ILE A 147 -6.16 -14.46 -0.74
N ARG A 148 -5.47 -14.10 -1.83
CA ARG A 148 -6.11 -13.96 -3.15
C ARG A 148 -6.77 -15.26 -3.62
N GLN A 149 -6.07 -16.39 -3.54
CA GLN A 149 -6.60 -17.69 -3.93
C GLN A 149 -7.83 -18.07 -3.11
N GLU A 150 -7.80 -17.87 -1.80
CA GLU A 150 -8.95 -18.16 -0.94
C GLU A 150 -10.13 -17.20 -1.16
N LEU A 151 -9.89 -15.97 -1.61
CA LEU A 151 -10.98 -15.06 -1.98
C LEU A 151 -11.61 -15.46 -3.32
N ASP A 152 -10.80 -15.90 -4.29
CA ASP A 152 -11.27 -16.30 -5.63
C ASP A 152 -12.19 -17.55 -5.60
N GLU A 153 -12.16 -18.33 -4.52
CA GLU A 153 -13.04 -19.49 -4.30
C GLU A 153 -14.49 -19.11 -3.94
N TYR A 154 -14.77 -17.83 -3.65
CA TYR A 154 -16.07 -17.38 -3.16
C TYR A 154 -16.65 -16.23 -4.00
N VAL A 155 -17.98 -16.17 -4.03
CA VAL A 155 -18.72 -15.01 -4.53
C VAL A 155 -19.21 -14.21 -3.34
N PHE A 156 -18.81 -12.94 -3.26
CA PHE A 156 -19.18 -12.03 -2.17
C PHE A 156 -20.32 -11.12 -2.58
N ASN A 157 -21.21 -10.81 -1.62
CA ASN A 157 -22.34 -9.92 -1.83
C ASN A 157 -22.05 -8.49 -1.35
N SER A 158 -20.99 -8.30 -0.56
CA SER A 158 -20.59 -6.99 -0.05
C SER A 158 -19.09 -6.88 0.18
N PHE A 159 -18.60 -5.64 0.26
CA PHE A 159 -17.23 -5.34 0.68
C PHE A 159 -16.95 -5.82 2.11
N GLN A 160 -17.96 -5.79 2.99
CA GLN A 160 -17.79 -6.23 4.37
C GLN A 160 -17.54 -7.74 4.44
N ASP A 161 -18.20 -8.53 3.58
CA ASP A 161 -17.99 -9.98 3.54
C ASP A 161 -16.55 -10.32 3.09
N VAL A 162 -16.00 -9.55 2.13
CA VAL A 162 -14.60 -9.71 1.71
C VAL A 162 -13.65 -9.41 2.86
N LYS A 163 -13.86 -8.29 3.58
CA LYS A 163 -13.04 -7.95 4.76
C LYS A 163 -13.10 -9.04 5.82
N GLN A 164 -14.30 -9.53 6.13
CA GLN A 164 -14.47 -10.59 7.12
C GLN A 164 -13.73 -11.86 6.70
N LYS A 165 -13.84 -12.27 5.43
CA LYS A 165 -13.08 -13.42 4.92
C LYS A 165 -11.57 -13.22 5.02
N ILE A 166 -11.05 -12.01 4.75
CA ILE A 166 -9.62 -11.70 4.95
C ILE A 166 -9.21 -11.87 6.42
N VAL A 167 -10.02 -11.35 7.35
CA VAL A 167 -9.80 -11.52 8.80
C VAL A 167 -9.80 -13.00 9.17
N ASP A 168 -10.75 -13.78 8.66
CA ASP A 168 -10.84 -15.21 8.92
C ASP A 168 -9.61 -15.96 8.37
N ILE A 169 -9.15 -15.65 7.15
CA ILE A 169 -7.94 -16.24 6.57
C ILE A 169 -6.72 -15.94 7.45
N TRP A 170 -6.58 -14.68 7.87
CA TRP A 170 -5.47 -14.21 8.70
C TRP A 170 -5.43 -14.91 10.06
N GLN A 171 -6.56 -14.93 10.77
CA GLN A 171 -6.67 -15.54 12.11
C GLN A 171 -6.50 -17.06 12.09
N ASN A 172 -6.90 -17.72 11.01
CA ASN A 172 -6.73 -19.16 10.83
C ASN A 172 -5.34 -19.54 10.27
N PHE A 173 -4.47 -18.57 9.99
CA PHE A 173 -3.13 -18.82 9.50
C PHE A 173 -2.19 -19.22 10.66
N SER A 174 -2.06 -20.53 10.88
CA SER A 174 -1.30 -21.09 12.00
C SER A 174 0.18 -20.67 12.00
N GLN A 175 0.75 -20.50 13.21
CA GLN A 175 2.19 -20.30 13.41
C GLN A 175 3.07 -21.30 12.64
N ALA A 176 2.72 -22.60 12.62
CA ALA A 176 3.49 -23.62 11.90
C ALA A 176 3.59 -23.35 10.37
N LYS A 177 2.57 -22.72 9.77
CA LYS A 177 2.62 -22.26 8.37
C LYS A 177 3.58 -21.08 8.23
N CYS A 178 3.57 -20.13 9.17
CA CYS A 178 4.51 -19.01 9.20
C CYS A 178 5.96 -19.50 9.35
N GLU A 179 6.25 -20.40 10.30
CA GLU A 179 7.57 -21.02 10.47
C GLU A 179 8.05 -21.69 9.18
N LYS A 180 7.20 -22.49 8.55
CA LYS A 180 7.52 -23.15 7.28
C LYS A 180 7.84 -22.13 6.18
N MET A 181 7.12 -21.02 6.13
CA MET A 181 7.35 -19.93 5.19
C MET A 181 8.70 -19.23 5.45
N MET A 182 8.98 -18.86 6.69
CA MET A 182 10.25 -18.21 7.07
C MET A 182 11.45 -19.12 6.84
N ASN A 183 11.35 -20.41 7.18
CA ASN A 183 12.39 -21.41 6.94
C ASN A 183 12.69 -21.63 5.45
N SER A 184 11.85 -21.13 4.55
CA SER A 184 12.09 -21.23 3.11
C SER A 184 12.99 -20.12 2.55
N ILE A 185 13.21 -19.03 3.29
CA ILE A 185 14.00 -17.86 2.85
C ILE A 185 15.41 -18.27 2.38
N PRO A 186 16.22 -19.04 3.13
CA PRO A 186 17.58 -19.38 2.68
C PRO A 186 17.62 -20.14 1.35
N LYS A 187 16.65 -21.05 1.14
CA LYS A 187 16.52 -21.80 -0.12
C LYS A 187 16.12 -20.88 -1.28
N ARG A 188 15.22 -19.92 -1.05
CA ARG A 188 14.79 -18.94 -2.06
C ARG A 188 15.93 -18.00 -2.44
N LEU A 189 16.68 -17.49 -1.46
CA LEU A 189 17.88 -16.69 -1.66
C LEU A 189 18.92 -17.43 -2.51
N LYS A 190 19.27 -18.67 -2.14
CA LYS A 190 20.21 -19.49 -2.91
C LYS A 190 19.79 -19.63 -4.38
N ARG A 191 18.49 -19.88 -4.61
CA ARG A 191 17.92 -19.98 -5.96
C ARG A 191 17.99 -18.63 -6.69
N HIS A 192 17.62 -17.53 -6.05
CA HIS A 192 17.68 -16.19 -6.61
C HIS A 192 19.12 -15.85 -7.05
N CYS A 193 20.11 -15.98 -6.16
CA CYS A 193 21.51 -15.72 -6.47
C CYS A 193 22.03 -16.60 -7.64
N SER A 194 21.61 -17.87 -7.72
CA SER A 194 22.02 -18.77 -8.81
C SER A 194 21.46 -18.34 -10.18
N LYS A 195 20.21 -17.87 -10.23
CA LYS A 195 19.59 -17.35 -11.46
C LYS A 195 20.27 -16.07 -11.92
N THR A 196 20.53 -15.14 -11.00
CA THR A 196 21.18 -13.85 -11.33
C THR A 196 22.59 -14.04 -11.88
N ARG A 197 23.36 -15.00 -11.34
CA ARG A 197 24.68 -15.35 -11.90
C ARG A 197 24.60 -15.88 -13.32
N SER A 198 23.62 -16.73 -13.63
CA SER A 198 23.45 -17.27 -14.99
C SER A 198 23.04 -16.20 -16.02
N ALA A 199 22.29 -15.18 -15.60
CA ALA A 199 21.88 -14.07 -16.47
C ALA A 199 23.04 -13.11 -16.81
N HIS A 200 24.02 -12.94 -15.90
CA HIS A 200 25.18 -12.07 -16.11
C HIS A 200 26.32 -12.75 -16.89
N GLN A 201 26.28 -14.07 -17.09
CA GLN A 201 27.27 -14.83 -17.86
C GLN A 201 26.90 -15.00 -19.34
N GLN A 202 25.81 -14.39 -19.81
CA GLN A 202 25.37 -14.42 -21.21
C GLN A 202 25.58 -13.09 -21.96
N ILE A 203 26.49 -12.23 -21.49
CA ILE A 203 26.90 -10.98 -22.16
C ILE A 203 28.35 -11.09 -22.62
#